data_AF-A0AAW1X9L4-F1
#
_entry.id   AF-A0AAW1X9L4-F1
#
_cell.length_a   1.000
_cell.length_b   1.000
_cell.length_c   1.000
_cell.angle_alpha   90.00
_cell.angle_beta   90.00
_cell.angle_gamma   90.00
#
_symmetry.space_group_name_H-M   'P 1'
#
loop_
_entity.id
_entity.type
_entity.pdbx_description
1 polymer ?
#
loop_
_entity_poly.entity_id
_entity_poly.type
_entity_poly.pdbx_seq_one_letter_code
_entity_poly.pdbx_strand_id
1 'polypeptide(L)'
;MKKAERSTRFKEQQRQYGDLAEENEDTDEELMEWKTKFEDRIRDLGIKIRKLEREQDDTKTKSNFLTQTIKDSIWQISKLQNEAEVHLSLKNERDSTIQNFFARHNLGSLPNPPFNNEVALNLTNRIKSRLCDLEKDLQEKKKSNETELKTAWDRYMDANDRWKLKEAQKQAKAEIKNGLLKRIEEKKNERDSFESKVSNCDLSRIDEKEKSMRIEVDRKANQLAVREFDSTIRQKQSEVFSIDQMITAVSREKNILDGDRDDRVILSHKKTDLETQKKKHKKIIDDYRDRIRGVLKGRLPPDKDLKSEITQALRAVTMEFEDLSTKSHEVEKEVNMFQMKIQEVNNNLSKHRKDLESKRRYIESRLQALDQQSFTVDCYTKVLDSAKEKRDLHKRKYNFADGMRQMFDPFEGVARAHHICPCCERPFSPEEEDEFVKKQKVKAANSSEQIKVLL
;
A
#
# COMPACT_ATOMS: atom_id res chain seq x y z
N MET A 1 31.04 -100.98 -170.80
CA MET A 1 31.16 -100.85 -169.32
C MET A 1 32.64 -100.71 -168.93
N LYS A 2 32.97 -99.91 -167.90
CA LYS A 2 34.30 -99.58 -167.31
C LYS A 2 35.16 -98.40 -167.84
N LYS A 3 34.86 -97.73 -168.97
CA LYS A 3 35.67 -96.55 -169.43
C LYS A 3 35.05 -95.18 -169.11
N ALA A 4 33.73 -95.07 -168.98
CA ALA A 4 33.05 -93.79 -168.69
C ALA A 4 33.12 -93.41 -167.19
N GLU A 5 32.96 -94.37 -166.27
CA GLU A 5 32.99 -94.12 -164.81
C GLU A 5 34.39 -93.76 -164.27
N ARG A 6 35.48 -94.14 -164.94
CA ARG A 6 36.83 -93.73 -164.54
C ARG A 6 37.14 -92.27 -164.90
N SER A 7 36.52 -91.73 -165.95
CA SER A 7 36.72 -90.33 -166.34
C SER A 7 35.95 -89.37 -165.43
N THR A 8 34.74 -89.74 -164.98
CA THR A 8 33.97 -88.95 -164.01
C THR A 8 34.63 -88.95 -162.64
N ARG A 9 35.08 -90.11 -162.14
CA ARG A 9 35.72 -90.19 -160.81
C ARG A 9 37.06 -89.45 -160.74
N PHE A 10 37.83 -89.42 -161.83
CA PHE A 10 39.07 -88.62 -161.90
C PHE A 10 38.79 -87.12 -161.90
N LYS A 11 37.74 -86.66 -162.61
CA LYS A 11 37.33 -85.25 -162.59
C LYS A 11 36.82 -84.82 -161.21
N GLU A 12 36.10 -85.70 -160.51
CA GLU A 12 35.56 -85.42 -159.18
C GLU A 12 36.65 -85.39 -158.11
N GLN A 13 37.68 -86.24 -158.25
CA GLN A 13 38.86 -86.21 -157.38
C GLN A 13 39.74 -84.98 -157.64
N GLN A 14 39.90 -84.55 -158.90
CA GLN A 14 40.55 -83.27 -159.22
C GLN A 14 39.77 -82.07 -158.67
N ARG A 15 38.44 -82.15 -158.65
CA ARG A 15 37.59 -81.11 -158.05
C ARG A 15 37.80 -81.04 -156.54
N GLN A 16 37.72 -82.18 -155.84
CA GLN A 16 37.93 -82.21 -154.39
C GLN A 16 39.36 -81.79 -153.97
N TYR A 17 40.40 -82.10 -154.75
CA TYR A 17 41.76 -81.61 -154.47
C TYR A 17 41.96 -80.12 -154.81
N GLY A 18 41.22 -79.58 -155.78
CA GLY A 18 41.17 -78.14 -156.05
C GLY A 18 40.44 -77.41 -154.93
N ASP A 19 39.26 -77.90 -154.55
CA ASP A 19 38.42 -77.33 -153.50
C ASP A 19 39.14 -77.34 -152.12
N LEU A 20 39.98 -78.34 -151.82
CA LEU A 20 40.79 -78.39 -150.58
C LEU A 20 41.99 -77.42 -150.57
N ALA A 21 42.48 -77.00 -151.73
CA ALA A 21 43.51 -75.96 -151.84
C ALA A 21 42.90 -74.55 -151.89
N GLU A 22 41.67 -74.42 -152.39
CA GLU A 22 40.87 -73.19 -152.41
C GLU A 22 40.21 -72.91 -151.04
N GLU A 23 39.92 -73.94 -150.23
CA GLU A 23 39.36 -73.76 -148.86
C GLU A 23 40.43 -73.50 -147.77
N ASN A 24 41.72 -73.68 -148.09
CA ASN A 24 42.84 -73.45 -147.16
C ASN A 24 43.78 -72.36 -147.72
N GLU A 25 43.15 -71.27 -148.17
CA GLU A 25 43.77 -70.08 -148.75
C GLU A 25 44.41 -69.14 -147.71
N ASP A 26 44.39 -69.47 -146.41
CA ASP A 26 45.11 -68.69 -145.41
C ASP A 26 46.60 -69.07 -145.44
N THR A 27 47.44 -68.15 -145.93
CA THR A 27 48.90 -68.29 -145.91
C THR A 27 49.45 -68.30 -144.49
N ASP A 28 50.62 -68.94 -144.26
CA ASP A 28 51.30 -68.93 -142.94
C ASP A 28 51.53 -67.50 -142.41
N GLU A 29 51.67 -66.52 -143.31
CA GLU A 29 51.77 -65.10 -142.98
C GLU A 29 50.44 -64.53 -142.44
N GLU A 30 49.30 -64.87 -143.04
CA GLU A 30 47.97 -64.46 -142.56
C GLU A 30 47.64 -65.09 -141.20
N LEU A 31 47.96 -66.37 -141.00
CA LEU A 31 47.82 -67.05 -139.70
C LEU A 31 48.68 -66.38 -138.61
N MET A 32 49.92 -65.99 -138.93
CA MET A 32 50.78 -65.26 -138.01
C MET A 32 50.23 -63.87 -137.71
N GLU A 33 49.69 -63.16 -138.70
CA GLU A 33 49.05 -61.86 -138.50
C GLU A 33 47.80 -61.96 -137.62
N TRP A 34 46.94 -62.98 -137.83
CA TRP A 34 45.80 -63.28 -136.98
C TRP A 34 46.23 -63.60 -135.55
N LYS A 35 47.28 -64.40 -135.38
CA LYS A 35 47.84 -64.72 -134.07
C LYS A 35 48.36 -63.46 -133.37
N THR A 36 49.11 -62.60 -134.06
CA THR A 36 49.59 -61.33 -133.49
C THR A 36 48.45 -60.39 -133.14
N LYS A 37 47.46 -60.21 -134.02
CA LYS A 37 46.25 -59.40 -133.73
C LYS A 37 45.47 -59.95 -132.54
N PHE A 38 45.38 -61.27 -132.40
CA PHE A 38 44.71 -61.92 -131.28
C PHE A 38 45.48 -61.74 -129.98
N GLU A 39 46.80 -61.92 -129.99
CA GLU A 39 47.69 -61.67 -128.85
C GLU A 39 47.67 -60.19 -128.41
N ASP A 40 47.67 -59.25 -129.36
CA ASP A 40 47.53 -57.82 -129.08
C ASP A 40 46.17 -57.49 -128.48
N ARG A 41 45.10 -58.09 -128.98
CA ARG A 41 43.76 -57.92 -128.41
C ARG A 41 43.65 -58.50 -127.00
N ILE A 42 44.29 -59.65 -126.73
CA ILE A 42 44.42 -60.20 -125.38
C ILE A 42 45.21 -59.26 -124.48
N ARG A 43 46.32 -58.69 -124.97
CA ARG A 43 47.15 -57.73 -124.23
C ARG A 43 46.35 -56.48 -123.86
N ASP A 44 45.63 -55.90 -124.81
CA ASP A 44 44.77 -54.73 -124.60
C ASP A 44 43.63 -55.00 -123.62
N LEU A 45 42.96 -56.15 -123.77
CA LEU A 45 41.93 -56.58 -122.82
C LEU A 45 42.52 -56.80 -121.42
N GLY A 46 43.71 -57.39 -121.31
CA GLY A 46 44.41 -57.59 -120.04
C GLY A 46 44.85 -56.28 -119.37
N ILE A 47 45.20 -55.25 -120.15
CA ILE A 47 45.45 -53.90 -119.62
C ILE A 47 44.15 -53.28 -119.12
N LYS A 48 43.06 -53.42 -119.88
CA LYS A 48 41.73 -52.89 -119.53
C LYS A 48 41.17 -53.54 -118.26
N ILE A 49 41.30 -54.86 -118.12
CA ILE A 49 40.91 -55.61 -116.92
C ILE A 49 41.69 -55.09 -115.70
N ARG A 50 43.03 -55.02 -115.78
CA ARG A 50 43.86 -54.50 -114.67
C ARG A 50 43.58 -53.04 -114.31
N LYS A 51 43.09 -52.23 -115.25
CA LYS A 51 42.64 -50.86 -114.97
C LYS A 51 41.30 -50.88 -114.22
N LEU A 52 40.34 -51.67 -114.69
CA LEU A 52 39.02 -51.82 -114.05
C LEU A 52 39.13 -52.41 -112.65
N GLU A 53 40.01 -53.39 -112.41
CA GLU A 53 40.27 -53.94 -111.08
C GLU A 53 40.79 -52.88 -110.11
N ARG A 54 41.74 -52.04 -110.54
CA ARG A 54 42.23 -50.92 -109.71
C ARG A 54 41.14 -49.89 -109.42
N GLU A 55 40.33 -49.53 -110.42
CA GLU A 55 39.19 -48.62 -110.23
C GLU A 55 38.16 -49.23 -109.26
N GLN A 56 37.94 -50.54 -109.32
CA GLN A 56 37.08 -51.26 -108.39
C GLN A 56 37.63 -51.24 -106.95
N ASP A 57 38.93 -51.46 -106.77
CA ASP A 57 39.57 -51.41 -105.45
C ASP A 57 39.61 -49.98 -104.87
N ASP A 58 39.87 -48.97 -105.71
CA ASP A 58 39.83 -47.56 -105.33
C ASP A 58 38.41 -47.14 -104.92
N THR A 59 37.39 -47.54 -105.69
CA THR A 59 35.99 -47.25 -105.37
C THR A 59 35.54 -48.00 -104.11
N LYS A 60 35.98 -49.24 -103.90
CA LYS A 60 35.73 -50.00 -102.66
C LYS A 60 36.37 -49.33 -101.45
N THR A 61 37.61 -48.86 -101.59
CA THR A 61 38.32 -48.15 -100.51
C THR A 61 37.63 -46.83 -100.18
N LYS A 62 37.23 -46.05 -101.19
CA LYS A 62 36.43 -44.82 -101.00
C LYS A 62 35.09 -45.13 -100.35
N SER A 63 34.40 -46.19 -100.78
CA SER A 63 33.14 -46.64 -100.18
C SER A 63 33.30 -47.00 -98.71
N ASN A 64 34.38 -47.71 -98.34
CA ASN A 64 34.68 -48.05 -96.95
C ASN A 64 34.97 -46.79 -96.11
N PHE A 65 35.77 -45.86 -96.63
CA PHE A 65 36.06 -44.60 -95.94
C PHE A 65 34.77 -43.78 -95.71
N LEU A 66 33.94 -43.62 -96.74
CA LEU A 66 32.65 -42.94 -96.63
C LEU A 66 31.72 -43.63 -95.63
N THR A 67 31.68 -44.97 -95.63
CA THR A 67 30.89 -45.73 -94.66
C THR A 67 31.35 -45.47 -93.23
N GLN A 68 32.67 -45.37 -93.00
CA GLN A 68 33.21 -45.03 -91.69
C GLN A 68 32.86 -43.59 -91.30
N THR A 69 33.02 -42.62 -92.22
CA THR A 69 32.63 -41.22 -91.98
C THR A 69 31.15 -41.09 -91.64
N ILE A 70 30.28 -41.85 -92.31
CA ILE A 70 28.84 -41.88 -92.01
C ILE A 70 28.60 -42.40 -90.59
N LYS A 71 29.26 -43.50 -90.19
CA LYS A 71 29.13 -44.03 -88.82
C LYS A 71 29.58 -43.03 -87.77
N ASP A 72 30.72 -42.38 -87.98
CA ASP A 72 31.26 -41.38 -87.05
C ASP A 72 30.33 -40.17 -86.95
N SER A 73 29.76 -39.73 -88.07
CA SER A 73 28.77 -38.63 -88.10
C SER A 73 27.48 -39.00 -87.37
N ILE A 74 26.95 -40.21 -87.56
CA ILE A 74 25.77 -40.71 -86.84
C ILE A 74 26.02 -40.71 -85.33
N TRP A 75 27.20 -41.16 -84.91
CA TRP A 75 27.59 -41.16 -83.49
C TRP A 75 27.67 -39.73 -82.93
N GLN A 76 28.28 -38.79 -83.65
CA GLN A 76 28.36 -37.39 -83.24
C GLN A 76 26.99 -36.73 -83.15
N ILE A 77 26.10 -36.98 -84.13
CA ILE A 77 24.72 -36.48 -84.11
C ILE A 77 23.98 -37.00 -82.87
N SER A 78 24.08 -38.30 -82.59
CA SER A 78 23.43 -38.91 -81.43
C SER A 78 23.95 -38.32 -80.11
N LYS A 79 25.26 -38.09 -80.01
CA LYS A 79 25.88 -37.44 -78.86
C LYS A 79 25.36 -36.01 -78.66
N LEU A 80 25.35 -35.21 -79.72
CA LEU A 80 24.88 -33.81 -79.65
C LEU A 80 23.38 -33.72 -79.36
N GLN A 81 22.57 -34.67 -79.85
CA GLN A 81 21.15 -34.78 -79.52
C GLN A 81 20.95 -35.06 -78.03
N ASN A 82 21.67 -36.04 -77.47
CA ASN A 82 21.61 -36.34 -76.04
C ASN A 82 22.04 -35.13 -75.19
N GLU A 83 23.11 -34.43 -75.57
CA GLU A 83 23.55 -33.22 -74.87
C GLU A 83 22.48 -32.12 -74.93
N ALA A 84 21.84 -31.91 -76.08
CA ALA A 84 20.76 -30.94 -76.23
C ALA A 84 19.53 -31.28 -75.37
N GLU A 85 19.14 -32.55 -75.28
CA GLU A 85 18.05 -33.02 -74.42
C GLU A 85 18.34 -32.81 -72.93
N VAL A 86 19.56 -33.12 -72.50
CA VAL A 86 20.01 -32.86 -71.11
C VAL A 86 19.97 -31.36 -70.80
N HIS A 87 20.47 -30.51 -71.70
CA HIS A 87 20.42 -29.07 -71.54
C HIS A 87 18.98 -28.54 -71.47
N LEU A 88 18.06 -29.07 -72.29
CA LEU A 88 16.65 -28.69 -72.25
C LEU A 88 15.99 -29.10 -70.92
N SER A 89 16.29 -30.31 -70.43
CA SER A 89 15.79 -30.80 -69.14
C SER A 89 16.22 -29.89 -67.98
N LEU A 90 17.51 -29.56 -67.90
CA LEU A 90 18.05 -28.65 -66.88
C LEU A 90 17.43 -27.25 -66.97
N LYS A 91 17.15 -26.77 -68.19
CA LYS A 91 16.48 -25.48 -68.41
C LYS A 91 15.04 -25.51 -67.89
N ASN A 92 14.31 -26.58 -68.16
CA ASN A 92 12.95 -26.75 -67.67
C ASN A 92 12.90 -26.85 -66.14
N GLU A 93 13.86 -27.53 -65.50
CA GLU A 93 13.97 -27.61 -64.04
C GLU A 93 14.25 -26.23 -63.43
N ARG A 94 15.22 -25.50 -64.00
CA ARG A 94 15.53 -24.12 -63.59
C ARG A 94 14.30 -23.22 -63.69
N ASP A 95 13.62 -23.25 -64.83
CA ASP A 95 12.47 -22.40 -65.10
C ASP A 95 11.28 -22.76 -64.19
N SER A 96 11.05 -24.05 -63.94
CA SER A 96 10.04 -24.54 -62.99
C SER A 96 10.33 -24.10 -61.55
N THR A 97 11.61 -24.13 -61.16
CA THR A 97 12.05 -23.67 -59.84
C THR A 97 11.80 -22.17 -59.67
N ILE A 98 12.16 -21.36 -60.68
CA ILE A 98 11.90 -19.92 -60.69
C ILE A 98 10.38 -19.64 -60.61
N GLN A 99 9.57 -20.36 -61.40
CA GLN A 99 8.11 -20.25 -61.37
C GLN A 99 7.54 -20.53 -59.97
N ASN A 100 8.02 -21.59 -59.32
CA ASN A 100 7.60 -21.96 -57.98
C ASN A 100 7.91 -20.85 -56.95
N PHE A 101 9.13 -20.31 -56.97
CA PHE A 101 9.51 -19.20 -56.08
C PHE A 101 8.65 -17.95 -56.29
N PHE A 102 8.40 -17.57 -57.54
CA PHE A 102 7.58 -16.41 -57.86
C PHE A 102 6.13 -16.58 -57.43
N ALA A 103 5.56 -17.76 -57.63
CA ALA A 103 4.19 -18.07 -57.20
C ALA A 103 4.06 -18.12 -55.68
N ARG A 104 5.01 -18.77 -54.98
CA ARG A 104 4.98 -18.88 -53.51
C ARG A 104 5.17 -17.54 -52.80
N HIS A 105 6.03 -16.69 -53.34
CA HIS A 105 6.42 -15.44 -52.68
C HIS A 105 5.87 -14.18 -53.38
N ASN A 106 4.94 -14.34 -54.32
CA ASN A 106 4.29 -13.26 -55.07
C ASN A 106 5.30 -12.23 -55.64
N LEU A 107 6.36 -12.71 -56.30
CA LEU A 107 7.45 -11.86 -56.80
C LEU A 107 7.12 -11.14 -58.11
N GLY A 108 5.87 -11.20 -58.57
CA GLY A 108 5.37 -10.54 -59.77
C GLY A 108 5.07 -11.48 -60.93
N SER A 109 4.81 -10.90 -62.10
CA SER A 109 4.52 -11.63 -63.32
C SER A 109 5.77 -12.26 -63.93
N LEU A 110 5.59 -13.42 -64.54
CA LEU A 110 6.64 -14.14 -65.26
C LEU A 110 6.35 -14.17 -66.77
N PRO A 111 7.39 -14.19 -67.62
CA PRO A 111 7.23 -14.49 -69.03
C PRO A 111 6.84 -15.97 -69.24
N ASN A 112 6.47 -16.32 -70.47
CA ASN A 112 6.19 -17.72 -70.80
C ASN A 112 7.51 -18.52 -70.90
N PRO A 113 7.58 -19.73 -70.32
CA PRO A 113 8.73 -20.62 -70.47
C PRO A 113 8.85 -21.14 -71.91
N PRO A 114 10.04 -21.58 -72.35
CA PRO A 114 11.29 -21.62 -71.59
C PRO A 114 12.03 -20.28 -71.60
N PHE A 115 12.53 -19.85 -70.44
CA PHE A 115 13.19 -18.56 -70.25
C PHE A 115 14.51 -18.50 -70.99
N ASN A 116 14.82 -17.37 -71.64
CA ASN A 116 16.19 -17.14 -72.09
C ASN A 116 17.14 -17.04 -70.86
N ASN A 117 18.45 -17.24 -71.07
CA ASN A 117 19.40 -17.29 -69.96
C ASN A 117 19.51 -15.97 -69.19
N GLU A 118 19.37 -14.83 -69.88
CA GLU A 118 19.43 -13.50 -69.29
C GLU A 118 18.21 -13.21 -68.41
N VAL A 119 17.02 -13.56 -68.87
CA VAL A 119 15.75 -13.48 -68.14
C VAL A 119 15.83 -14.38 -66.91
N ALA A 120 16.28 -15.63 -67.05
CA ALA A 120 16.44 -16.51 -65.90
C ALA A 120 17.41 -15.95 -64.85
N LEU A 121 18.53 -15.35 -65.29
CA LEU A 121 19.48 -14.69 -64.41
C LEU A 121 18.85 -13.50 -63.68
N ASN A 122 18.14 -12.63 -64.40
CA ASN A 122 17.45 -11.47 -63.82
C ASN A 122 16.38 -11.88 -62.81
N LEU A 123 15.57 -12.90 -63.12
CA LEU A 123 14.57 -13.45 -62.20
C LEU A 123 15.24 -14.06 -60.96
N THR A 124 16.36 -14.77 -61.14
CA THR A 124 17.16 -15.31 -60.03
C THR A 124 17.73 -14.20 -59.15
N ASN A 125 18.25 -13.12 -59.74
CA ASN A 125 18.76 -11.97 -59.00
C ASN A 125 17.65 -11.27 -58.21
N ARG A 126 16.43 -11.17 -58.76
CA ARG A 126 15.27 -10.65 -58.04
C ARG A 126 14.89 -11.54 -56.85
N ILE A 127 14.90 -12.86 -57.01
CA ILE A 127 14.71 -13.83 -55.91
C ILE A 127 15.77 -13.60 -54.83
N LYS A 128 17.05 -13.52 -55.20
CA LYS A 128 18.16 -13.28 -54.26
C LYS A 128 18.01 -11.96 -53.52
N SER A 129 17.69 -10.87 -54.21
CA SER A 129 17.46 -9.57 -53.58
C SER A 129 16.35 -9.65 -52.54
N ARG A 130 15.21 -10.25 -52.89
CA ARG A 130 14.09 -10.39 -51.96
C ARG A 130 14.46 -11.24 -50.75
N LEU A 131 15.25 -12.29 -50.94
CA LEU A 131 15.75 -13.13 -49.85
C LEU A 131 16.66 -12.32 -48.90
N CYS A 132 17.58 -11.52 -49.44
CA CYS A 132 18.43 -10.65 -48.64
C CYS A 132 17.62 -9.61 -47.84
N ASP A 133 16.57 -9.04 -48.44
CA ASP A 133 15.69 -8.09 -47.74
C ASP A 133 14.95 -8.78 -46.59
N LEU A 134 14.39 -9.98 -46.83
CA LEU A 134 13.72 -10.76 -45.78
C LEU A 134 14.66 -11.18 -44.65
N GLU A 135 15.91 -11.51 -44.97
CA GLU A 135 16.93 -11.83 -43.98
C GLU A 135 17.25 -10.61 -43.10
N LYS A 136 17.39 -9.42 -43.70
CA LYS A 136 17.57 -8.16 -42.95
C LYS A 136 16.37 -7.87 -42.05
N ASP A 137 15.16 -7.94 -42.60
CA ASP A 137 13.91 -7.73 -41.84
C ASP A 137 13.83 -8.68 -40.63
N LEU A 138 14.19 -9.95 -40.84
CA LEU A 138 14.23 -10.96 -39.77
C LEU A 138 15.26 -10.62 -38.69
N GLN A 139 16.46 -10.18 -39.08
CA GLN A 139 17.50 -9.78 -38.13
C GLN A 139 17.11 -8.51 -37.35
N GLU A 140 16.49 -7.54 -38.00
CA GLU A 140 15.98 -6.33 -37.36
C GLU A 140 14.86 -6.66 -36.37
N LYS A 141 13.92 -7.53 -36.76
CA LYS A 141 12.86 -8.01 -35.85
C LYS A 141 13.42 -8.78 -34.67
N LYS A 142 14.44 -9.62 -34.88
CA LYS A 142 15.12 -10.33 -33.80
C LYS A 142 15.75 -9.36 -32.80
N LYS A 143 16.49 -8.35 -33.29
CA LYS A 143 17.07 -7.29 -32.45
C LYS A 143 16.00 -6.49 -31.70
N SER A 144 14.92 -6.11 -32.38
CA SER A 144 13.78 -5.42 -31.75
C SER A 144 13.20 -6.26 -30.60
N ASN A 145 12.91 -7.54 -30.85
CA ASN A 145 12.38 -8.45 -29.84
C ASN A 145 13.35 -8.64 -28.65
N GLU A 146 14.65 -8.77 -28.90
CA GLU A 146 15.66 -8.87 -27.84
C GLU A 146 15.69 -7.61 -26.97
N THR A 147 15.58 -6.41 -27.57
CA THR A 147 15.53 -5.16 -26.81
C THR A 147 14.23 -5.00 -26.01
N GLU A 148 13.09 -5.39 -26.57
CA GLU A 148 11.80 -5.38 -25.89
C GLU A 148 11.79 -6.36 -24.71
N LEU A 149 12.31 -7.59 -24.92
CA LEU A 149 12.43 -8.60 -23.89
C LEU A 149 13.33 -8.13 -22.75
N LYS A 150 14.49 -7.55 -23.08
CA LYS A 150 15.39 -6.99 -22.07
C LYS A 150 14.71 -5.88 -21.27
N THR A 151 14.04 -4.95 -21.96
CA THR A 151 13.31 -3.85 -21.30
C THR A 151 12.20 -4.36 -20.38
N ALA A 152 11.45 -5.39 -20.81
CA ALA A 152 10.41 -6.01 -20.00
C ALA A 152 11.00 -6.72 -18.78
N TRP A 153 12.13 -7.42 -18.95
CA TRP A 153 12.84 -8.08 -17.88
C TRP A 153 13.39 -7.09 -16.85
N ASP A 154 14.02 -6.00 -17.29
CA ASP A 154 14.54 -4.95 -16.41
C ASP A 154 13.40 -4.31 -15.59
N ARG A 155 12.26 -4.02 -16.23
CA ARG A 155 11.05 -3.53 -15.53
C ARG A 155 10.51 -4.51 -14.51
N TYR A 156 10.51 -5.80 -14.83
CA TYR A 156 10.09 -6.86 -13.90
C TYR A 156 11.04 -6.92 -12.69
N MET A 157 12.34 -6.89 -12.92
CA MET A 157 13.35 -6.91 -11.85
C MET A 157 13.21 -5.70 -10.92
N ASP A 158 13.06 -4.49 -11.49
CA ASP A 158 12.80 -3.26 -10.71
C ASP A 158 11.52 -3.38 -9.86
N ALA A 159 10.45 -3.91 -10.43
CA ALA A 159 9.19 -4.12 -9.71
C ALA A 159 9.33 -5.15 -8.59
N ASN A 160 10.04 -6.24 -8.87
CA ASN A 160 10.31 -7.31 -7.90
C ASN A 160 11.16 -6.81 -6.73
N ASP A 161 12.18 -5.98 -6.98
CA ASP A 161 13.02 -5.42 -5.91
C ASP A 161 12.26 -4.40 -5.06
N ARG A 162 11.40 -3.57 -5.67
CA ARG A 162 10.46 -2.71 -4.93
C ARG A 162 9.49 -3.53 -4.08
N TRP A 163 8.99 -4.64 -4.60
CA TRP A 163 8.10 -5.54 -3.86
C TRP A 163 8.82 -6.17 -2.67
N LYS A 164 10.03 -6.71 -2.85
CA LYS A 164 10.86 -7.24 -1.75
C LYS A 164 11.10 -6.20 -0.65
N LEU A 165 11.43 -4.96 -1.03
CA LEU A 165 11.62 -3.87 -0.06
C LEU A 165 10.34 -3.59 0.73
N LYS A 166 9.18 -3.57 0.05
CA LYS A 166 7.89 -3.36 0.72
C LYS A 166 7.51 -4.52 1.63
N GLU A 167 7.79 -5.75 1.24
CA GLU A 167 7.52 -6.92 2.07
C GLU A 167 8.43 -6.95 3.30
N ALA A 168 9.72 -6.62 3.16
CA ALA A 168 10.64 -6.43 4.28
C ALA A 168 10.16 -5.31 5.23
N GLN A 169 9.70 -4.18 4.69
CA GLN A 169 9.13 -3.09 5.50
C GLN A 169 7.87 -3.53 6.26
N LYS A 170 7.01 -4.32 5.63
CA LYS A 170 5.80 -4.87 6.25
C LYS A 170 6.16 -5.83 7.38
N GLN A 171 7.13 -6.72 7.17
CA GLN A 171 7.62 -7.65 8.17
C GLN A 171 8.22 -6.93 9.39
N ALA A 172 9.09 -5.94 9.16
CA ALA A 172 9.66 -5.13 10.23
C ALA A 172 8.58 -4.38 11.05
N LYS A 173 7.56 -3.83 10.39
CA LYS A 173 6.42 -3.20 11.08
C LYS A 173 5.60 -4.20 11.89
N ALA A 174 5.42 -5.42 11.39
CA ALA A 174 4.73 -6.49 12.12
C ALA A 174 5.51 -6.90 13.38
N GLU A 175 6.84 -7.02 13.29
CA GLU A 175 7.71 -7.31 14.42
C GLU A 175 7.68 -6.21 15.48
N ILE A 176 7.76 -4.93 15.06
CA ILE A 176 7.62 -3.79 15.97
C ILE A 176 6.26 -3.82 16.68
N LYS A 177 5.16 -4.06 15.94
CA LYS A 177 3.82 -4.17 16.51
C LYS A 177 3.74 -5.29 17.54
N ASN A 178 4.28 -6.47 17.22
CA ASN A 178 4.30 -7.60 18.15
C ASN A 178 5.13 -7.30 19.41
N GLY A 179 6.27 -6.62 19.26
CA GLY A 179 7.09 -6.18 20.39
C GLY A 179 6.40 -5.12 21.26
N LEU A 180 5.60 -4.22 20.67
CA LEU A 180 4.77 -3.28 21.42
C LEU A 180 3.65 -3.98 22.17
N LEU A 181 2.96 -4.93 21.54
CA LEU A 181 1.90 -5.72 22.19
C LEU A 181 2.43 -6.50 23.40
N LYS A 182 3.59 -7.13 23.27
CA LYS A 182 4.25 -7.80 24.41
C LYS A 182 4.54 -6.84 25.56
N ARG A 183 5.12 -5.67 25.28
CA ARG A 183 5.38 -4.64 26.30
C ARG A 183 4.11 -4.12 26.97
N ILE A 184 3.03 -3.95 26.22
CA ILE A 184 1.73 -3.54 26.79
C ILE A 184 1.24 -4.62 27.76
N GLU A 185 1.31 -5.89 27.37
CA GLU A 185 0.88 -7.00 28.23
C GLU A 185 1.76 -7.12 29.49
N GLU A 186 3.08 -6.97 29.36
CA GLU A 186 4.00 -6.91 30.49
C GLU A 186 3.64 -5.78 31.47
N LYS A 187 3.37 -4.58 30.95
CA LYS A 187 2.95 -3.43 31.78
C LYS A 187 1.58 -3.60 32.41
N LYS A 188 0.67 -4.29 31.73
CA LYS A 188 -0.62 -4.65 32.30
C LYS A 188 -0.44 -5.62 33.48
N ASN A 189 0.39 -6.66 33.31
CA ASN A 189 0.71 -7.60 34.39
C ASN A 189 1.41 -6.93 35.57
N GLU A 190 2.36 -6.01 35.32
CA GLU A 190 2.99 -5.20 36.37
C GLU A 190 1.96 -4.37 37.13
N ARG A 191 1.08 -3.66 36.42
CA ARG A 191 0.01 -2.86 37.02
C ARG A 191 -0.90 -3.72 37.88
N ASP A 192 -1.37 -4.84 37.36
CA ASP A 192 -2.28 -5.74 38.08
C ASP A 192 -1.60 -6.31 39.34
N SER A 193 -0.28 -6.57 39.28
CA SER A 193 0.52 -6.92 40.46
C SER A 193 0.61 -5.79 41.49
N PHE A 194 0.83 -4.55 41.05
CA PHE A 194 0.88 -3.39 41.95
C PHE A 194 -0.49 -3.10 42.58
N GLU A 195 -1.57 -3.18 41.82
CA GLU A 195 -2.94 -2.98 42.31
C GLU A 195 -3.28 -3.98 43.42
N SER A 196 -2.92 -5.27 43.22
CA SER A 196 -3.04 -6.29 44.25
C SER A 196 -2.26 -5.95 45.53
N LYS A 197 -1.02 -5.45 45.41
CA LYS A 197 -0.20 -5.04 46.56
C LYS A 197 -0.77 -3.82 47.29
N VAL A 198 -1.22 -2.81 46.57
CA VAL A 198 -1.82 -1.60 47.15
C VAL A 198 -3.10 -1.96 47.92
N SER A 199 -3.98 -2.77 47.31
CA SER A 199 -5.21 -3.23 47.97
C SER A 199 -4.90 -3.98 49.27
N ASN A 200 -3.89 -4.84 49.28
CA ASN A 200 -3.50 -5.57 50.49
C ASN A 200 -2.92 -4.65 51.57
N CYS A 201 -2.12 -3.65 51.19
CA CYS A 201 -1.49 -2.71 52.12
C CYS A 201 -2.51 -1.74 52.74
N ASP A 202 -3.51 -1.29 51.97
CA ASP A 202 -4.59 -0.46 52.47
C ASP A 202 -5.45 -1.20 53.48
N LEU A 203 -5.78 -2.48 53.22
CA LEU A 203 -6.52 -3.31 54.18
C LEU A 203 -5.75 -3.49 55.50
N SER A 204 -4.46 -3.84 55.46
CA SER A 204 -3.66 -3.98 56.69
C SER A 204 -3.54 -2.67 57.47
N ARG A 205 -3.38 -1.54 56.77
CA ARG A 205 -3.28 -0.23 57.41
C ARG A 205 -4.61 0.22 58.02
N ILE A 206 -5.73 -0.08 57.36
CA ILE A 206 -7.08 0.19 57.90
C ILE A 206 -7.31 -0.66 59.14
N ASP A 207 -6.98 -1.95 59.11
CA ASP A 207 -7.14 -2.86 60.26
C ASP A 207 -6.30 -2.41 61.46
N GLU A 208 -5.04 -2.01 61.24
CA GLU A 208 -4.17 -1.46 62.29
C GLU A 208 -4.72 -0.17 62.88
N LYS A 209 -5.20 0.75 62.02
CA LYS A 209 -5.81 2.01 62.45
C LYS A 209 -7.11 1.76 63.22
N GLU A 210 -7.94 0.83 62.78
CA GLU A 210 -9.17 0.44 63.48
C GLU A 210 -8.85 -0.15 64.85
N LYS A 211 -7.87 -1.06 64.93
CA LYS A 211 -7.42 -1.64 66.19
C LYS A 211 -6.90 -0.56 67.16
N SER A 212 -6.10 0.38 66.66
CA SER A 212 -5.60 1.51 67.46
C SER A 212 -6.74 2.42 67.94
N MET A 213 -7.71 2.74 67.08
CA MET A 213 -8.88 3.53 67.45
C MET A 213 -9.73 2.82 68.50
N ARG A 214 -9.99 1.51 68.37
CA ARG A 214 -10.71 0.73 69.38
C ARG A 214 -10.03 0.81 70.74
N ILE A 215 -8.70 0.65 70.79
CA ILE A 215 -7.93 0.77 72.03
C ILE A 215 -8.08 2.17 72.65
N GLU A 216 -8.01 3.24 71.86
CA GLU A 216 -8.15 4.61 72.39
C GLU A 216 -9.59 4.90 72.86
N VAL A 217 -10.60 4.39 72.16
CA VAL A 217 -12.01 4.48 72.56
C VAL A 217 -12.21 3.78 73.91
N ASP A 218 -11.73 2.55 74.07
CA ASP A 218 -11.82 1.80 75.32
C ASP A 218 -11.09 2.54 76.46
N ARG A 219 -9.91 3.11 76.17
CA ARG A 219 -9.15 3.93 77.13
C ARG A 219 -9.95 5.16 77.57
N LYS A 220 -10.60 5.86 76.65
CA LYS A 220 -11.42 7.04 76.95
C LYS A 220 -12.70 6.70 77.69
N ALA A 221 -13.36 5.59 77.33
CA ALA A 221 -14.52 5.08 78.05
C ALA A 221 -14.17 4.77 79.52
N ASN A 222 -13.04 4.10 79.76
CA ASN A 222 -12.54 3.82 81.11
C ASN A 222 -12.23 5.11 81.89
N GLN A 223 -11.60 6.11 81.24
CA GLN A 223 -11.34 7.40 81.88
C GLN A 223 -12.62 8.14 82.27
N LEU A 224 -13.66 8.08 81.44
CA LEU A 224 -14.97 8.67 81.74
C LEU A 224 -15.63 7.96 82.93
N ALA A 225 -15.65 6.63 82.92
CA ALA A 225 -16.20 5.84 84.03
C ALA A 225 -15.50 6.18 85.36
N VAL A 226 -14.17 6.29 85.38
CA VAL A 226 -13.42 6.70 86.57
C VAL A 226 -13.84 8.09 87.07
N ARG A 227 -14.01 9.07 86.16
CA ARG A 227 -14.46 10.42 86.53
C ARG A 227 -15.88 10.42 87.12
N GLU A 228 -16.77 9.61 86.57
CA GLU A 228 -18.14 9.43 87.09
C GLU A 228 -18.12 8.82 88.50
N PHE A 229 -17.30 7.80 88.72
CA PHE A 229 -17.10 7.21 90.05
C PHE A 229 -16.51 8.23 91.04
N ASP A 230 -15.49 9.00 90.66
CA ASP A 230 -14.90 10.05 91.50
C ASP A 230 -15.92 11.13 91.87
N SER A 231 -16.78 11.53 90.92
CA SER A 231 -17.87 12.47 91.18
C SER A 231 -18.87 11.90 92.18
N THR A 232 -19.25 10.63 92.01
CA THR A 232 -20.16 9.93 92.91
C THR A 232 -19.58 9.80 94.32
N ILE A 233 -18.29 9.45 94.42
CA ILE A 233 -17.57 9.36 95.70
C ILE A 233 -17.55 10.72 96.40
N ARG A 234 -17.19 11.80 95.70
CA ARG A 234 -17.18 13.15 96.28
C ARG A 234 -18.57 13.58 96.75
N GLN A 235 -19.61 13.31 95.97
CA GLN A 235 -20.98 13.57 96.38
C GLN A 235 -21.32 12.81 97.67
N LYS A 236 -21.06 11.49 97.72
CA LYS A 236 -21.34 10.67 98.91
C LYS A 236 -20.54 11.10 100.13
N GLN A 237 -19.28 11.50 99.96
CA GLN A 237 -18.48 12.07 101.04
C GLN A 237 -19.07 13.37 101.59
N SER A 238 -19.58 14.25 100.72
CA SER A 238 -20.26 15.49 101.16
C SER A 238 -21.56 15.22 101.91
N GLU A 239 -22.35 14.22 101.47
CA GLU A 239 -23.56 13.77 102.15
C GLU A 239 -23.23 13.22 103.55
N VAL A 240 -22.21 12.37 103.65
CA VAL A 240 -21.73 11.82 104.93
C VAL A 240 -21.27 12.93 105.87
N PHE A 241 -20.47 13.88 105.38
CA PHE A 241 -20.01 15.02 106.18
C PHE A 241 -21.18 15.88 106.69
N SER A 242 -22.19 16.13 105.85
CA SER A 242 -23.40 16.84 106.25
C SER A 242 -24.17 16.10 107.36
N ILE A 243 -24.32 14.78 107.24
CA ILE A 243 -24.99 13.96 108.24
C ILE A 243 -24.19 13.99 109.56
N ASP A 244 -22.86 13.89 109.49
CA ASP A 244 -21.99 13.93 110.66
C ASP A 244 -22.06 15.27 111.41
N GLN A 245 -22.15 16.38 110.67
CA GLN A 245 -22.42 17.70 111.26
C GLN A 245 -23.78 17.74 111.96
N MET A 246 -24.83 17.17 111.36
CA MET A 246 -26.15 17.08 111.99
C MET A 246 -26.12 16.23 113.26
N ILE A 247 -25.45 15.08 113.25
CA ILE A 247 -25.28 14.21 114.43
C ILE A 247 -24.53 14.95 115.53
N THR A 248 -23.48 15.68 115.18
CA THR A 248 -22.70 16.48 116.14
C THR A 248 -23.54 17.59 116.76
N ALA A 249 -24.35 18.28 115.95
CA ALA A 249 -25.27 19.31 116.42
C ALA A 249 -26.32 18.73 117.38
N VAL A 250 -26.97 17.63 117.01
CA VAL A 250 -27.96 16.94 117.86
C VAL A 250 -27.31 16.42 119.15
N SER A 251 -26.07 15.91 119.08
CA SER A 251 -25.34 15.46 120.27
C SER A 251 -24.99 16.63 121.20
N ARG A 252 -24.65 17.80 120.66
CA ARG A 252 -24.45 19.02 121.45
C ARG A 252 -25.75 19.49 122.09
N GLU A 253 -26.86 19.49 121.35
CA GLU A 253 -28.18 19.82 121.89
C GLU A 253 -28.58 18.87 123.02
N LYS A 254 -28.36 17.56 122.85
CA LYS A 254 -28.60 16.58 123.91
C LYS A 254 -27.78 16.90 125.17
N ASN A 255 -26.48 17.18 125.03
CA ASN A 255 -25.63 17.52 126.18
C ASN A 255 -26.07 18.82 126.88
N ILE A 256 -26.54 19.82 126.11
CA ILE A 256 -27.12 21.05 126.68
C ILE A 256 -28.41 20.72 127.44
N LEU A 257 -29.30 19.90 126.87
CA LEU A 257 -30.55 19.48 127.52
C LEU A 257 -30.30 18.66 128.79
N ASP A 258 -29.28 17.81 128.79
CA ASP A 258 -28.86 17.03 129.96
C ASP A 258 -28.29 17.96 131.06
N GLY A 259 -27.56 19.02 130.69
CA GLY A 259 -27.10 20.06 131.62
C GLY A 259 -28.25 20.91 132.18
N ASP A 260 -29.22 21.27 131.34
CA ASP A 260 -30.42 22.02 131.72
C ASP A 260 -31.40 21.20 132.58
N ARG A 261 -31.16 19.90 132.77
CA ARG A 261 -32.05 19.02 133.54
C ARG A 261 -32.17 19.47 134.99
N ASP A 262 -31.05 19.79 135.62
CA ASP A 262 -31.02 20.22 137.02
C ASP A 262 -31.59 21.65 137.16
N ASP A 263 -31.34 22.51 136.17
CA ASP A 263 -31.91 23.85 136.11
C ASP A 263 -33.44 23.85 135.90
N ARG A 264 -34.01 22.86 135.19
CA ARG A 264 -35.47 22.67 135.09
C ARG A 264 -36.10 22.27 136.42
N VAL A 265 -35.41 21.47 137.24
CA VAL A 265 -35.86 21.10 138.59
C VAL A 265 -35.83 22.32 139.51
N ILE A 266 -34.81 23.18 139.38
CA ILE A 266 -34.71 24.44 140.12
C ILE A 266 -35.77 25.45 139.63
N LEU A 267 -36.02 25.55 138.32
CA LEU A 267 -37.07 26.39 137.74
C LEU A 267 -38.47 25.94 138.16
N SER A 268 -38.70 24.64 138.36
CA SER A 268 -39.94 24.11 138.94
C SER A 268 -40.19 24.65 140.36
N HIS A 269 -39.16 24.70 141.20
CA HIS A 269 -39.24 25.28 142.55
C HIS A 269 -39.35 26.81 142.52
N LYS A 270 -38.65 27.47 141.60
CA LYS A 270 -38.80 28.92 141.39
C LYS A 270 -40.15 29.29 140.76
N LYS A 271 -40.85 28.39 140.06
CA LYS A 271 -42.20 28.61 139.51
C LYS A 271 -43.23 28.84 140.62
N THR A 272 -43.10 28.13 141.74
CA THR A 272 -43.92 28.38 142.94
C THR A 272 -43.59 29.73 143.60
N ASP A 273 -42.32 30.15 143.59
CA ASP A 273 -41.92 31.49 144.06
C ASP A 273 -42.35 32.61 143.09
N LEU A 274 -42.34 32.35 141.79
CA LEU A 274 -42.76 33.26 140.73
C LEU A 274 -44.26 33.56 140.82
N GLU A 275 -45.09 32.59 141.20
CA GLU A 275 -46.53 32.85 141.39
C GLU A 275 -46.81 33.72 142.62
N THR A 276 -45.89 33.71 143.60
CA THR A 276 -45.87 34.63 144.74
C THR A 276 -45.39 36.03 144.33
N GLN A 277 -44.41 36.12 143.42
CA GLN A 277 -43.93 37.38 142.82
C GLN A 277 -44.83 37.94 141.72
N LYS A 278 -45.67 37.15 141.09
CA LYS A 278 -46.65 37.56 140.05
C LYS A 278 -47.79 38.38 140.66
N LYS A 279 -48.17 38.08 141.91
CA LYS A 279 -49.03 38.97 142.72
C LYS A 279 -48.37 40.33 143.00
N LYS A 280 -47.02 40.41 143.04
CA LYS A 280 -46.26 41.67 143.19
C LYS A 280 -46.03 42.40 141.85
N HIS A 281 -45.79 41.68 140.76
CA HIS A 281 -45.58 42.24 139.41
C HIS A 281 -46.85 42.76 138.74
N LYS A 282 -48.05 42.27 139.11
CA LYS A 282 -49.31 42.88 138.67
C LYS A 282 -49.45 44.35 139.13
N LYS A 283 -48.65 44.77 140.12
CA LYS A 283 -48.56 46.15 140.62
C LYS A 283 -47.49 47.01 139.91
N ILE A 284 -46.61 46.41 139.10
CA ILE A 284 -45.50 47.07 138.39
C ILE A 284 -45.75 47.13 136.88
N ILE A 285 -46.57 46.20 136.36
CA ILE A 285 -46.89 46.08 134.92
C ILE A 285 -47.88 47.16 134.42
N ASP A 286 -48.59 47.87 135.31
CA ASP A 286 -49.39 49.03 134.91
C ASP A 286 -48.52 50.27 134.59
N ASP A 287 -47.24 50.31 135.01
CA ASP A 287 -46.39 51.51 134.88
C ASP A 287 -45.51 51.56 133.61
N TYR A 288 -45.37 50.48 132.84
CA TYR A 288 -44.40 50.45 131.72
C TYR A 288 -44.90 49.79 130.43
N ARG A 289 -46.22 49.78 130.22
CA ARG A 289 -46.86 49.06 129.11
C ARG A 289 -46.53 49.58 127.69
N ASP A 290 -46.10 50.82 127.47
CA ASP A 290 -46.21 51.38 126.10
C ASP A 290 -44.92 51.82 125.39
N ARG A 291 -43.71 51.58 125.91
CA ARG A 291 -42.53 52.29 125.38
C ARG A 291 -41.51 51.59 124.49
N ILE A 292 -41.47 50.27 124.34
CA ILE A 292 -40.43 49.67 123.47
C ILE A 292 -41.01 48.51 122.64
N ARG A 293 -41.97 48.88 121.78
CA ARG A 293 -42.56 48.04 120.70
C ARG A 293 -42.05 48.47 119.31
N GLY A 294 -40.75 48.68 119.16
CA GLY A 294 -40.09 48.91 117.88
C GLY A 294 -38.60 49.00 118.19
N VAL A 295 -37.67 48.31 117.54
CA VAL A 295 -37.56 48.11 116.10
C VAL A 295 -36.57 46.95 115.90
N LEU A 296 -37.01 45.83 115.33
CA LEU A 296 -36.14 44.84 114.69
C LEU A 296 -36.44 44.88 113.19
N LYS A 297 -35.41 44.85 112.32
CA LYS A 297 -35.32 44.04 111.07
C LYS A 297 -34.11 44.41 110.17
N GLY A 298 -33.46 43.40 109.60
CA GLY A 298 -32.21 43.45 108.80
C GLY A 298 -32.36 43.40 107.26
N ARG A 299 -31.27 43.06 106.53
CA ARG A 299 -31.18 42.88 105.06
C ARG A 299 -30.14 41.83 104.59
N LEU A 300 -30.36 41.27 103.39
CA LEU A 300 -29.52 40.35 102.57
C LEU A 300 -28.88 41.05 101.33
N PRO A 301 -27.88 40.46 100.62
CA PRO A 301 -27.06 41.07 99.54
C PRO A 301 -27.50 40.76 98.07
N PRO A 302 -26.84 41.36 97.02
CA PRO A 302 -27.37 41.52 95.64
C PRO A 302 -26.81 40.58 94.53
N ASP A 303 -27.50 40.59 93.36
CA ASP A 303 -27.28 39.81 92.11
C ASP A 303 -26.11 40.27 91.19
N LYS A 304 -25.65 39.36 90.30
CA LYS A 304 -24.59 39.56 89.29
C LYS A 304 -25.14 39.81 87.86
N ASP A 305 -24.37 40.56 87.06
CA ASP A 305 -24.72 41.10 85.73
C ASP A 305 -24.43 40.14 84.54
N LEU A 306 -25.49 39.46 84.08
CA LEU A 306 -25.55 38.53 82.94
C LEU A 306 -25.31 39.17 81.56
N LYS A 307 -25.30 40.50 81.43
CA LYS A 307 -25.25 41.19 80.14
C LYS A 307 -23.85 41.16 79.50
N SER A 308 -22.81 41.09 80.31
CA SER A 308 -21.41 41.09 79.84
C SER A 308 -21.01 39.78 79.16
N GLU A 309 -21.47 38.64 79.67
CA GLU A 309 -21.15 37.31 79.15
C GLU A 309 -21.83 37.01 77.80
N ILE A 310 -23.08 37.44 77.64
CA ILE A 310 -23.84 37.26 76.38
C ILE A 310 -23.15 38.01 75.22
N THR A 311 -22.61 39.20 75.50
CA THR A 311 -21.96 40.04 74.49
C THR A 311 -20.61 39.46 74.04
N GLN A 312 -19.94 38.69 74.90
CA GLN A 312 -18.65 38.06 74.60
C GLN A 312 -18.82 36.79 73.74
N ALA A 313 -19.89 36.02 73.93
CA ALA A 313 -20.18 34.81 73.14
C ALA A 313 -20.60 35.11 71.69
N LEU A 314 -21.35 36.20 71.46
CA LEU A 314 -21.85 36.57 70.13
C LEU A 314 -20.77 37.07 69.15
N ARG A 315 -19.64 37.58 69.64
CA ARG A 315 -18.56 38.10 68.77
C ARG A 315 -17.84 37.01 67.98
N ALA A 316 -17.59 35.84 68.58
CA ALA A 316 -16.86 34.75 67.93
C ALA A 316 -17.67 34.17 66.76
N VAL A 317 -18.98 33.94 66.97
CA VAL A 317 -19.89 33.38 65.96
C VAL A 317 -20.07 34.32 64.76
N THR A 318 -20.07 35.64 65.00
CA THR A 318 -20.22 36.63 63.92
C THR A 318 -19.02 36.63 62.97
N MET A 319 -17.80 36.49 63.50
CA MET A 319 -16.58 36.46 62.69
C MET A 319 -16.46 35.20 61.82
N GLU A 320 -16.87 34.03 62.34
CA GLU A 320 -16.89 32.78 61.59
C GLU A 320 -17.92 32.81 60.44
N PHE A 321 -19.06 33.46 60.65
CA PHE A 321 -20.07 33.64 59.62
C PHE A 321 -19.58 34.51 58.45
N GLU A 322 -18.89 35.61 58.75
CA GLU A 322 -18.33 36.50 57.73
C GLU A 322 -17.22 35.81 56.91
N ASP A 323 -16.34 35.02 57.54
CA ASP A 323 -15.29 34.24 56.85
C ASP A 323 -15.84 33.10 55.98
N LEU A 324 -16.94 32.45 56.39
CA LEU A 324 -17.61 31.45 55.57
C LEU A 324 -18.35 32.08 54.38
N SER A 325 -18.93 33.26 54.56
CA SER A 325 -19.64 33.99 53.52
C SER A 325 -18.69 34.43 52.39
N THR A 326 -17.49 34.93 52.73
CA THR A 326 -16.47 35.29 51.72
C THR A 326 -15.98 34.08 50.94
N LYS A 327 -15.67 32.97 51.61
CA LYS A 327 -15.27 31.71 50.95
C LYS A 327 -16.36 31.15 50.02
N SER A 328 -17.63 31.23 50.42
CA SER A 328 -18.76 30.83 49.58
C SER A 328 -18.81 31.61 48.27
N HIS A 329 -18.56 32.92 48.33
CA HIS A 329 -18.61 33.78 47.16
C HIS A 329 -17.42 33.57 46.20
N GLU A 330 -16.25 33.19 46.71
CA GLU A 330 -15.09 32.81 45.88
C GLU A 330 -15.35 31.51 45.10
N VAL A 331 -15.90 30.49 45.77
CA VAL A 331 -16.28 29.23 45.11
C VAL A 331 -17.35 29.45 44.04
N GLU A 332 -18.31 30.34 44.28
CA GLU A 332 -19.35 30.68 43.31
C GLU A 332 -18.78 31.30 42.01
N LYS A 333 -17.74 32.13 42.12
CA LYS A 333 -17.02 32.68 40.95
C LYS A 333 -16.30 31.59 40.17
N GLU A 334 -15.67 30.63 40.85
CA GLU A 334 -15.02 29.49 40.20
C GLU A 334 -16.02 28.60 39.46
N VAL A 335 -17.17 28.30 40.09
CA VAL A 335 -18.25 27.53 39.46
C VAL A 335 -18.74 28.20 38.19
N ASN A 336 -18.97 29.52 38.22
CA ASN A 336 -19.38 30.28 37.04
C ASN A 336 -18.32 30.24 35.92
N MET A 337 -17.02 30.33 36.26
CA MET A 337 -15.94 30.18 35.29
C MET A 337 -15.93 28.78 34.65
N PHE A 338 -16.10 27.72 35.45
CA PHE A 338 -16.16 26.35 34.92
C PHE A 338 -17.39 26.12 34.04
N GLN A 339 -18.54 26.69 34.40
CA GLN A 339 -19.75 26.60 33.60
C GLN A 339 -19.58 27.24 32.21
N MET A 340 -18.91 28.39 32.13
CA MET A 340 -18.56 29.03 30.85
C MET A 340 -17.61 28.16 30.01
N LYS A 341 -16.58 27.56 30.63
CA LYS A 341 -15.67 26.64 29.93
C LYS A 341 -16.39 25.39 29.41
N ILE A 342 -17.34 24.84 30.17
CA ILE A 342 -18.16 23.70 29.74
C ILE A 342 -18.98 24.07 28.51
N GLN A 343 -19.60 25.26 28.49
CA GLN A 343 -20.35 25.73 27.33
C GLN A 343 -19.47 25.91 26.09
N GLU A 344 -18.27 26.47 26.24
CA GLU A 344 -17.31 26.62 25.15
C GLU A 344 -16.90 25.26 24.56
N VAL A 345 -16.53 24.30 25.41
CA VAL A 345 -16.17 22.93 24.99
C VAL A 345 -17.35 22.26 24.27
N ASN A 346 -18.57 22.40 24.78
CA ASN A 346 -19.76 21.84 24.13
C ASN A 346 -20.02 22.45 22.74
N ASN A 347 -19.83 23.76 22.59
CA ASN A 347 -19.96 24.44 21.30
C ASN A 347 -18.91 23.95 20.31
N ASN A 348 -17.65 23.81 20.74
CA ASN A 348 -16.56 23.27 19.93
C ASN A 348 -16.82 21.80 19.51
N LEU A 349 -17.32 20.98 20.44
CA LEU A 349 -17.63 19.58 20.17
C LEU A 349 -18.80 19.46 19.18
N SER A 350 -19.84 20.29 19.32
CA SER A 350 -20.94 20.38 18.37
C SER A 350 -20.47 20.76 16.97
N LYS A 351 -19.59 21.76 16.86
CA LYS A 351 -18.96 22.15 15.59
C LYS A 351 -18.17 20.99 14.98
N HIS A 352 -17.34 20.32 15.77
CA HIS A 352 -16.54 19.19 15.28
C HIS A 352 -17.40 18.02 14.79
N ARG A 353 -18.50 17.71 15.48
CA ARG A 353 -19.47 16.70 15.04
C ARG A 353 -20.12 17.06 13.70
N LYS A 354 -20.51 18.33 13.51
CA LYS A 354 -21.07 18.81 12.23
C LYS A 354 -20.05 18.67 11.08
N ASP A 355 -18.79 19.02 11.33
CA ASP A 355 -17.71 18.86 10.35
C ASP A 355 -17.49 17.39 9.98
N LEU A 356 -17.45 16.50 10.96
CA LEU A 356 -17.33 15.05 10.72
C LEU A 356 -18.50 14.51 9.89
N GLU A 357 -19.73 14.88 10.23
CA GLU A 357 -20.92 14.44 9.49
C GLU A 357 -20.97 14.99 8.06
N SER A 358 -20.47 16.22 7.84
CA SER A 358 -20.33 16.78 6.49
C SER A 358 -19.33 15.99 5.64
N LYS A 359 -18.17 15.61 6.22
CA LYS A 359 -17.17 14.78 5.56
C LYS A 359 -17.69 13.37 5.29
N ARG A 360 -18.42 12.79 6.25
CA ARG A 360 -19.06 11.48 6.10
C ARG A 360 -20.02 11.48 4.91
N ARG A 361 -20.96 12.43 4.86
CA ARG A 361 -21.91 12.59 3.75
C ARG A 361 -21.21 12.80 2.41
N TYR A 362 -20.11 13.57 2.37
CA TYR A 362 -19.33 13.75 1.15
C TYR A 362 -18.72 12.42 0.66
N ILE A 363 -18.09 11.66 1.55
CA ILE A 363 -17.49 10.36 1.20
C ILE A 363 -18.57 9.38 0.75
N GLU A 364 -19.69 9.31 1.47
CA GLU A 364 -20.82 8.44 1.15
C GLU A 364 -21.42 8.76 -0.23
N SER A 365 -21.58 10.04 -0.56
CA SER A 365 -21.99 10.49 -1.89
C SER A 365 -20.99 10.09 -2.98
N ARG A 366 -19.68 10.15 -2.72
CA ARG A 366 -18.66 9.69 -3.68
C ARG A 366 -18.69 8.18 -3.87
N LEU A 367 -18.92 7.41 -2.81
CA LEU A 367 -19.03 5.95 -2.88
C LEU A 367 -20.29 5.53 -3.67
N GLN A 368 -21.43 6.16 -3.42
CA GLN A 368 -22.65 5.92 -4.20
C GLN A 368 -22.47 6.26 -5.68
N ALA A 369 -21.76 7.35 -5.99
CA ALA A 369 -21.44 7.70 -7.37
C ALA A 369 -20.53 6.68 -8.08
N LEU A 370 -19.69 5.96 -7.32
CA LEU A 370 -18.86 4.87 -7.85
C LEU A 370 -19.67 3.58 -8.03
N ASP A 371 -20.60 3.29 -7.12
CA ASP A 371 -21.49 2.12 -7.19
C ASP A 371 -22.42 2.17 -8.41
N GLN A 372 -22.85 3.37 -8.81
CA GLN A 372 -23.65 3.59 -10.03
C GLN A 372 -22.85 3.45 -11.34
N GLN A 373 -21.52 3.30 -11.27
CA GLN A 373 -20.68 3.16 -12.45
C GLN A 373 -20.43 1.67 -12.77
N SER A 374 -21.15 1.14 -13.75
CA SER A 374 -20.86 -0.18 -14.30
C SER A 374 -19.71 -0.08 -15.32
N PHE A 375 -18.54 -0.60 -14.97
CA PHE A 375 -17.39 -0.65 -15.87
C PHE A 375 -17.16 -2.07 -16.39
N THR A 376 -17.16 -2.23 -17.71
CA THR A 376 -16.62 -3.42 -18.38
C THR A 376 -15.08 -3.32 -18.45
N VAL A 377 -14.40 -4.48 -18.49
CA VAL A 377 -12.92 -4.58 -18.49
C VAL A 377 -12.28 -3.71 -19.58
N ASP A 378 -12.94 -3.59 -20.74
CA ASP A 378 -12.45 -2.81 -21.89
C ASP A 378 -12.51 -1.28 -21.68
N CYS A 379 -13.34 -0.80 -20.75
CA CYS A 379 -13.48 0.62 -20.43
C CYS A 379 -12.55 1.07 -19.29
N TYR A 380 -11.93 0.14 -18.56
CA TYR A 380 -11.14 0.43 -17.36
C TYR A 380 -10.00 1.42 -17.64
N THR A 381 -9.24 1.23 -18.72
CA THR A 381 -8.10 2.10 -19.06
C THR A 381 -8.54 3.55 -19.32
N LYS A 382 -9.62 3.74 -20.08
CA LYS A 382 -10.15 5.09 -20.39
C LYS A 382 -10.67 5.80 -19.13
N VAL A 383 -11.35 5.07 -18.25
CA VAL A 383 -11.88 5.59 -16.99
C VAL A 383 -10.74 5.95 -16.03
N LEU A 384 -9.73 5.08 -15.94
CA LEU A 384 -8.55 5.29 -15.12
C LEU A 384 -7.77 6.52 -15.57
N ASP A 385 -7.61 6.72 -16.88
CA ASP A 385 -6.90 7.89 -17.41
C ASP A 385 -7.68 9.18 -17.19
N SER A 386 -9.00 9.18 -17.38
CA SER A 386 -9.85 10.32 -17.00
C SER A 386 -9.81 10.64 -15.50
N ALA A 387 -9.74 9.62 -14.64
CA ALA A 387 -9.58 9.80 -13.20
C ALA A 387 -8.19 10.37 -12.83
N LYS A 388 -7.12 9.94 -13.51
CA LYS A 388 -5.77 10.51 -13.35
C LYS A 388 -5.74 11.97 -13.75
N GLU A 389 -6.34 12.33 -14.89
CA GLU A 389 -6.43 13.73 -15.34
C GLU A 389 -7.18 14.60 -14.33
N LYS A 390 -8.33 14.14 -13.82
CA LYS A 390 -9.09 14.85 -12.78
C LYS A 390 -8.28 15.03 -11.50
N ARG A 391 -7.58 13.99 -11.06
CA ARG A 391 -6.68 14.04 -9.90
C ARG A 391 -5.57 15.06 -10.12
N ASP A 392 -4.93 15.03 -11.29
CA ASP A 392 -3.80 15.91 -11.59
C ASP A 392 -4.25 17.37 -11.71
N LEU A 393 -5.44 17.63 -12.25
CA LEU A 393 -6.09 18.95 -12.23
C LEU A 393 -6.32 19.43 -10.78
N HIS A 394 -6.87 18.58 -9.91
CA HIS A 394 -7.10 18.93 -8.50
C HIS A 394 -5.77 19.18 -7.76
N LYS A 395 -4.75 18.38 -8.03
CA LYS A 395 -3.41 18.54 -7.46
C LYS A 395 -2.78 19.86 -7.90
N ARG A 396 -2.91 20.24 -9.18
CA ARG A 396 -2.48 21.56 -9.66
C ARG A 396 -3.21 22.69 -8.95
N LYS A 397 -4.54 22.61 -8.83
CA LYS A 397 -5.37 23.61 -8.12
C LYS A 397 -4.98 23.75 -6.65
N TYR A 398 -4.70 22.63 -5.98
CA TYR A 398 -4.23 22.63 -4.59
C TYR A 398 -2.83 23.24 -4.45
N ASN A 399 -1.86 22.76 -5.21
CA ASN A 399 -0.48 23.25 -5.18
C ASN A 399 -0.41 24.75 -5.52
N PHE A 400 -1.26 25.21 -6.42
CA PHE A 400 -1.37 26.63 -6.75
C PHE A 400 -1.92 27.45 -5.57
N ALA A 401 -3.03 27.02 -4.97
CA ALA A 401 -3.60 27.69 -3.81
C ALA A 401 -2.63 27.73 -2.62
N ASP A 402 -1.89 26.63 -2.41
CA ASP A 402 -0.87 26.52 -1.38
C ASP A 402 0.34 27.43 -1.67
N GLY A 403 0.82 27.47 -2.92
CA GLY A 403 1.87 28.39 -3.34
C GLY A 403 1.49 29.86 -3.17
N MET A 404 0.24 30.25 -3.50
CA MET A 404 -0.27 31.60 -3.24
C MET A 404 -0.27 31.92 -1.74
N ARG A 405 -0.68 30.96 -0.90
CA ARG A 405 -0.67 31.14 0.55
C ARG A 405 0.74 31.36 1.09
N GLN A 406 1.69 30.53 0.67
CA GLN A 406 3.09 30.64 1.05
C GLN A 406 3.75 31.96 0.62
N MET A 407 3.27 32.59 -0.46
CA MET A 407 3.76 33.91 -0.88
C MET A 407 3.24 35.05 0.02
N PHE A 408 2.03 34.95 0.57
CA PHE A 408 1.41 36.02 1.37
C PHE A 408 1.56 35.84 2.89
N ASP A 409 1.67 34.59 3.38
CA ASP A 409 1.85 34.27 4.80
C ASP A 409 3.07 34.97 5.45
N PRO A 410 4.24 35.11 4.78
CA PRO A 410 5.38 35.82 5.36
C PRO A 410 5.09 37.30 5.64
N PHE A 411 4.29 37.96 4.79
CA PHE A 411 3.92 39.36 4.98
C PHE A 411 2.97 39.53 6.17
N GLU A 412 2.02 38.59 6.34
CA GLU A 412 1.17 38.56 7.54
C GLU A 412 2.01 38.30 8.81
N GLY A 413 2.92 37.32 8.75
CA GLY A 413 3.76 36.94 9.90
C GLY A 413 4.67 38.08 10.36
N VAL A 414 5.33 38.77 9.43
CA VAL A 414 6.20 39.92 9.75
C VAL A 414 5.37 41.08 10.30
N ALA A 415 4.21 41.38 9.72
CA ALA A 415 3.32 42.44 10.19
C ALA A 415 2.82 42.19 11.63
N ARG A 416 2.41 40.95 11.94
CA ARG A 416 1.91 40.57 13.28
C ARG A 416 3.00 40.47 14.35
N ALA A 417 4.21 40.04 13.97
CA ALA A 417 5.30 39.82 14.92
C ALA A 417 6.05 41.11 15.27
N HIS A 418 6.16 42.05 14.33
CA HIS A 418 6.98 43.26 14.50
C HIS A 418 6.16 44.55 14.45
N HIS A 419 4.85 44.49 14.15
CA HIS A 419 3.97 45.65 14.01
C HIS A 419 4.49 46.69 13.00
N ILE A 420 5.18 46.23 11.95
CA ILE A 420 5.75 47.07 10.87
C ILE A 420 5.34 46.55 9.49
N CYS A 421 5.29 47.46 8.51
CA CYS A 421 5.06 47.13 7.11
C CYS A 421 6.25 46.36 6.54
N PRO A 422 6.07 45.13 6.04
CA PRO A 422 7.18 44.34 5.49
C PRO A 422 7.79 44.91 4.20
N CYS A 423 7.17 45.91 3.58
CA CYS A 423 7.61 46.51 2.31
C CYS A 423 8.38 47.82 2.49
N CYS A 424 8.08 48.60 3.53
CA CYS A 424 8.68 49.92 3.74
C CYS A 424 9.16 50.14 5.18
N GLU A 425 9.08 49.11 6.03
CA GLU A 425 9.54 49.08 7.42
C GLU A 425 8.93 50.14 8.34
N ARG A 426 7.89 50.85 7.87
CA ARG A 426 7.11 51.80 8.66
C ARG A 426 6.29 51.05 9.73
N PRO A 427 6.28 51.52 11.00
CA PRO A 427 5.38 50.97 12.01
C PRO A 427 3.90 51.18 11.65
N PHE A 428 3.08 50.18 11.96
CA PHE A 428 1.62 50.24 11.79
C PHE A 428 0.94 50.87 13.00
N SER A 429 -0.18 51.55 12.78
CA SER A 429 -1.18 51.71 13.85
C SER A 429 -1.95 50.38 14.06
N PRO A 430 -2.58 50.17 15.23
CA PRO A 430 -3.35 48.96 15.50
C PRO A 430 -4.45 48.69 14.45
N GLU A 431 -5.14 49.73 13.98
CA GLU A 431 -6.17 49.60 12.94
C GLU A 431 -5.57 49.35 11.54
N GLU A 432 -4.44 49.98 11.22
CA GLU A 432 -3.74 49.81 9.94
C GLU A 432 -3.17 48.39 9.78
N GLU A 433 -2.65 47.80 10.85
CA GLU A 433 -2.13 46.43 10.87
C GLU A 433 -3.25 45.42 10.53
N ASP A 434 -4.38 45.53 11.22
CA ASP A 434 -5.52 44.64 10.99
C ASP A 434 -6.08 44.78 9.57
N GLU A 435 -6.13 45.99 9.03
CA GLU A 435 -6.55 46.23 7.64
C GLU A 435 -5.53 45.68 6.63
N PHE A 436 -4.23 45.80 6.89
CA PHE A 436 -3.17 45.22 6.07
C PHE A 436 -3.24 43.70 6.04
N VAL A 437 -3.32 43.06 7.21
CA VAL A 437 -3.44 41.59 7.32
C VAL A 437 -4.70 41.10 6.62
N LYS A 438 -5.82 41.80 6.78
CA LYS A 438 -7.08 41.49 6.08
C LYS A 438 -6.91 41.60 4.55
N LYS A 439 -6.21 42.63 4.05
CA LYS A 439 -5.92 42.79 2.62
C LYS A 439 -5.03 41.66 2.09
N GLN A 440 -4.02 41.21 2.83
CA GLN A 440 -3.18 40.07 2.40
C GLN A 440 -3.98 38.76 2.33
N LYS A 441 -4.84 38.49 3.32
CA LYS A 441 -5.75 37.32 3.31
C LYS A 441 -6.72 37.32 2.14
N VAL A 442 -7.33 38.48 1.87
CA VAL A 442 -8.28 38.63 0.75
C VAL A 442 -7.56 38.52 -0.60
N LYS A 443 -6.36 39.07 -0.75
CA LYS A 443 -5.56 38.91 -1.98
C LYS A 443 -5.11 37.47 -2.20
N ALA A 444 -4.66 36.77 -1.15
CA ALA A 444 -4.34 35.34 -1.22
C ALA A 444 -5.56 34.50 -1.68
N ALA A 445 -6.75 34.81 -1.17
CA ALA A 445 -7.99 34.13 -1.56
C ALA A 445 -8.46 34.48 -2.98
N ASN A 446 -8.55 35.77 -3.32
CA ASN A 446 -9.07 36.24 -4.61
C ASN A 446 -8.15 35.88 -5.78
N SER A 447 -6.82 35.96 -5.61
CA SER A 447 -5.87 35.53 -6.64
C SER A 447 -5.88 34.02 -6.86
N SER A 448 -6.13 33.23 -5.79
CA SER A 448 -6.35 31.79 -5.88
C SER A 448 -7.64 31.44 -6.64
N GLU A 449 -8.69 32.26 -6.52
CA GLU A 449 -9.96 32.07 -7.22
C GLU A 449 -9.95 32.56 -8.68
N GLN A 450 -9.36 33.73 -8.98
CA GLN A 450 -9.30 34.26 -10.34
C GLN A 450 -8.50 33.36 -11.30
N ILE A 451 -7.45 32.69 -10.81
CA ILE A 451 -6.61 31.82 -11.64
C ILE A 451 -7.21 30.40 -11.76
N LYS A 452 -8.08 29.98 -10.82
CA LYS A 452 -8.91 28.76 -10.98
C LYS A 452 -9.94 28.85 -12.11
N VAL A 453 -10.29 30.07 -12.55
CA VAL A 453 -11.20 30.32 -13.69
C VAL A 453 -10.45 30.30 -15.02
N LEU A 454 -9.13 30.49 -15.01
CA LEU A 454 -8.25 30.47 -16.19
C LEU A 454 -7.59 29.09 -16.46
N LEU A 455 -7.79 28.11 -15.57
CA LEU A 455 -7.26 26.74 -15.60
C LEU A 455 -8.36 25.66 -15.44
#